data_AF-A0A7C4HVL0-F1
#
_entry.id   AF-A0A7C4HVL0-F1
#
_cell.length_a   1.000
_cell.length_b   1.000
_cell.length_c   1.000
_cell.angle_alpha   90.00
_cell.angle_beta   90.00
_cell.angle_gamma   90.00
#
_symmetry.space_group_name_H-M   'P 1'
#
loop_
_entity.id
_entity.type
_entity.pdbx_description
1 polymer ?
#
loop_
_entity_poly.entity_id
_entity_poly.type
_entity_poly.pdbx_seq_one_letter_code
_entity_poly.pdbx_strand_id
1 'polypeptide(L)'
;MMGCKYTADSILAYLDGRASAAERRELEAHLHHCADCRARVEEFRRLWSVLDELPAIEPSPAFDARLRERIAAAPQPSPWSWLAPAPRVLAAFAAMLLVAVWLSWQSPAPAPETRSLEPGRSELEFTMIRDLQVLEDYDVLANFEALEALPVATEPDERRM
;
A
#
# COMPACT_ATOMS: atom_id res chain seq x y z
N MET A 1 5.14 -39.95 -5.56
CA MET A 1 4.82 -40.46 -4.21
C MET A 1 5.38 -39.49 -3.19
N MET A 2 4.66 -38.39 -2.94
CA MET A 2 4.90 -37.51 -1.79
C MET A 2 3.91 -37.98 -0.74
N GLY A 3 4.38 -38.43 0.42
CA GLY A 3 3.51 -39.00 1.46
C GLY A 3 2.36 -38.04 1.79
N CYS A 4 1.11 -38.52 1.70
CA CYS A 4 -0.03 -37.70 2.10
C CYS A 4 0.01 -37.54 3.63
N LYS A 5 0.19 -36.30 4.09
CA LYS A 5 0.23 -35.94 5.53
C LYS A 5 -1.16 -35.86 6.18
N TYR A 6 -2.22 -35.95 5.38
CA TYR A 6 -3.58 -35.73 5.83
C TYR A 6 -4.18 -37.00 6.44
N THR A 7 -4.59 -36.87 7.69
CA THR A 7 -5.28 -37.91 8.47
C THR A 7 -6.78 -37.82 8.25
N ALA A 8 -7.52 -38.86 8.66
CA ALA A 8 -8.98 -38.84 8.65
C ALA A 8 -9.54 -37.63 9.43
N ASP A 9 -8.93 -37.28 10.56
CA ASP A 9 -9.38 -36.16 11.40
C ASP A 9 -9.30 -34.81 10.66
N SER A 10 -8.21 -34.56 9.93
CA SER A 10 -8.08 -33.34 9.11
C SER A 10 -9.12 -33.26 7.97
N ILE A 11 -9.48 -34.41 7.39
CA ILE A 11 -10.52 -34.49 6.36
C ILE A 11 -11.91 -34.28 6.97
N LEU A 12 -12.17 -34.85 8.15
CA LEU A 12 -13.44 -34.66 8.86
C LEU A 12 -13.62 -33.21 9.31
N ALA A 13 -12.58 -32.58 9.87
CA ALA A 13 -12.59 -31.16 10.22
C ALA A 13 -12.86 -30.27 8.99
N TYR A 14 -12.38 -30.66 7.82
CA TYR A 14 -12.71 -29.97 6.57
C TYR A 14 -14.19 -30.13 6.18
N LEU A 15 -14.74 -31.34 6.30
CA LEU A 15 -16.12 -31.66 5.90
C LEU A 15 -17.17 -31.07 6.86
N ASP A 16 -16.92 -31.09 8.16
CA ASP A 16 -17.83 -30.54 9.17
C ASP A 16 -17.66 -29.03 9.42
N GLY A 17 -16.74 -28.38 8.70
CA GLY A 17 -16.51 -26.94 8.75
C GLY A 17 -15.69 -26.45 9.95
N ARG A 18 -15.11 -27.34 10.77
CA ARG A 18 -14.23 -26.95 11.89
C ARG A 18 -12.82 -26.55 11.47
N ALA A 19 -12.39 -26.88 10.27
CA ALA A 19 -11.10 -26.48 9.74
C ALA A 19 -11.02 -24.96 9.54
N SER A 20 -9.92 -24.36 9.98
CA SER A 20 -9.63 -22.95 9.77
C SER A 20 -9.50 -22.61 8.28
N ALA A 21 -9.62 -21.33 7.93
CA ALA A 21 -9.49 -20.88 6.55
C ALA A 21 -8.13 -21.25 5.91
N ALA A 22 -7.06 -21.28 6.72
CA ALA A 22 -5.74 -21.69 6.26
C ALA A 22 -5.69 -23.21 5.98
N GLU A 23 -6.16 -24.02 6.92
CA GLU A 23 -6.19 -25.49 6.77
C GLU A 23 -7.05 -25.93 5.58
N ARG A 24 -8.20 -25.28 5.37
CA ARG A 24 -9.06 -25.54 4.21
C ARG A 24 -8.33 -25.29 2.89
N ARG A 25 -7.67 -24.14 2.76
CA ARG A 25 -6.90 -23.81 1.54
C ARG A 25 -5.75 -24.78 1.30
N GLU A 26 -5.03 -25.16 2.35
CA GLU A 26 -3.93 -26.13 2.24
C GLU A 26 -4.44 -27.50 1.76
N LEU A 27 -5.53 -27.99 2.37
CA LEU A 27 -6.11 -29.26 1.97
C LEU A 27 -6.65 -29.20 0.54
N GLU A 28 -7.38 -28.15 0.16
CA GLU A 28 -7.89 -27.97 -1.21
C GLU A 28 -6.74 -27.96 -2.24
N ALA A 29 -5.66 -27.22 -1.97
CA ALA A 29 -4.46 -27.24 -2.81
C ALA A 29 -3.85 -28.64 -2.94
N HIS A 30 -3.85 -29.41 -1.85
CA HIS A 30 -3.39 -30.80 -1.87
C HIS A 30 -4.32 -31.73 -2.68
N LEU A 31 -5.64 -31.55 -2.55
CA LEU A 31 -6.64 -32.33 -3.30
C LEU A 31 -6.51 -32.13 -4.81
N HIS A 32 -5.96 -31.02 -5.31
CA HIS A 32 -5.67 -30.88 -6.73
C HIS A 32 -4.59 -31.85 -7.24
N HIS A 33 -3.67 -32.28 -6.37
CA HIS A 33 -2.47 -33.03 -6.77
C HIS A 33 -2.45 -34.48 -6.23
N CYS A 34 -3.29 -34.82 -5.25
CA CYS A 34 -3.30 -36.14 -4.61
C CYS A 34 -4.62 -36.90 -4.86
N ALA A 35 -4.56 -37.96 -5.69
CA ALA A 35 -5.72 -38.79 -6.00
C ALA A 35 -6.22 -39.58 -4.79
N ASP A 36 -5.32 -40.09 -3.94
CA ASP A 36 -5.70 -40.89 -2.76
C ASP A 36 -6.48 -40.06 -1.75
N CYS A 37 -6.03 -38.83 -1.50
CA CYS A 37 -6.67 -37.94 -0.55
C CYS A 37 -7.99 -37.36 -1.13
N ARG A 38 -8.12 -37.23 -2.46
CA ARG A 38 -9.45 -37.02 -3.11
C ARG A 38 -10.39 -38.20 -2.89
N ALA A 39 -9.94 -39.43 -3.11
CA ALA A 39 -10.77 -40.63 -2.94
C ALA A 39 -11.30 -40.74 -1.50
N ARG A 40 -10.44 -40.50 -0.50
CA ARG A 40 -10.84 -40.48 0.91
C ARG A 40 -11.88 -39.41 1.23
N VAL A 41 -11.72 -38.19 0.72
CA VAL A 41 -12.72 -37.13 0.90
C VAL A 41 -14.07 -37.57 0.32
N GLU A 42 -14.07 -38.18 -0.87
CA GLU A 42 -15.31 -38.67 -1.48
C GLU A 42 -15.96 -39.85 -0.74
N GLU A 43 -15.17 -40.73 -0.12
CA GLU A 43 -15.70 -41.78 0.75
C GLU A 43 -16.43 -41.17 1.96
N PHE A 44 -15.82 -40.18 2.62
CA PHE A 44 -16.46 -39.50 3.74
C PHE A 44 -17.68 -38.68 3.32
N ARG A 45 -17.66 -38.02 2.15
CA ARG A 45 -18.83 -37.30 1.62
C ARG A 45 -20.02 -38.23 1.41
N ARG A 46 -19.79 -39.43 0.89
CA ARG A 46 -20.86 -40.44 0.74
C ARG A 46 -21.42 -40.91 2.07
N LEU A 47 -20.58 -41.01 3.10
CA LEU A 47 -21.07 -41.29 4.44
C LEU A 47 -21.95 -40.15 4.97
N TRP A 48 -21.53 -38.90 4.78
CA TRP A 48 -22.30 -37.72 5.17
C TRP A 48 -23.64 -37.62 4.42
N SER A 49 -23.70 -37.95 3.14
CA SER A 49 -24.96 -37.90 2.39
C SER A 49 -26.02 -38.87 2.93
N VAL A 50 -25.60 -40.00 3.51
CA VAL A 50 -26.53 -40.93 4.19
C VAL A 50 -27.05 -40.32 5.49
N LEU A 51 -26.22 -39.53 6.19
CA LEU A 51 -26.64 -38.83 7.40
C LEU A 51 -27.61 -37.69 7.10
N ASP A 52 -27.49 -37.05 5.93
CA ASP A 52 -28.41 -36.00 5.48
C ASP A 52 -29.83 -36.53 5.19
N GLU A 53 -30.00 -37.84 5.00
CA GLU A 53 -31.31 -38.47 4.83
C GLU A 53 -32.07 -38.64 6.15
N LEU A 54 -31.44 -38.39 7.30
CA LEU A 54 -32.14 -38.49 8.59
C LEU A 54 -33.23 -37.42 8.70
N PRO A 55 -34.38 -37.77 9.33
CA PRO A 55 -35.45 -36.81 9.53
C PRO A 55 -34.96 -35.64 10.39
N ALA A 56 -35.26 -34.42 9.93
CA ALA A 56 -34.97 -33.22 10.69
C ALA A 56 -35.70 -33.26 12.04
N ILE A 57 -34.95 -33.07 13.13
CA ILE A 57 -35.53 -32.96 14.47
C ILE A 57 -36.05 -31.53 14.64
N GLU A 58 -37.36 -31.36 14.71
CA GLU A 58 -37.95 -30.06 14.99
C GLU A 58 -37.62 -29.63 16.44
N PRO A 59 -37.09 -28.41 16.65
CA PRO A 59 -36.85 -27.89 17.99
C PRO A 59 -38.17 -27.65 18.72
N SER A 60 -38.16 -27.80 20.04
CA SER A 60 -39.35 -27.48 20.85
C SER A 60 -39.71 -25.97 20.74
N PRO A 61 -40.99 -25.60 20.77
CA PRO A 61 -41.40 -24.19 20.75
C PRO A 61 -40.76 -23.33 21.87
N ALA A 62 -40.51 -23.94 23.03
CA ALA A 62 -39.83 -23.29 24.15
C ALA A 62 -38.34 -23.02 23.88
N PHE A 63 -37.66 -23.89 23.11
CA PHE A 63 -36.29 -23.64 22.66
C PHE A 63 -36.26 -22.47 21.69
N ASP A 64 -37.12 -22.46 20.69
CA ASP A 64 -37.20 -21.40 19.68
C ASP A 64 -37.48 -20.03 20.29
N ALA A 65 -38.39 -19.95 21.26
CA ALA A 65 -38.66 -18.72 21.99
C ALA A 65 -37.40 -18.17 22.68
N ARG A 66 -36.68 -19.02 23.43
CA ARG A 66 -35.45 -18.65 24.13
C ARG A 66 -34.32 -18.28 23.18
N LEU A 67 -34.20 -18.97 22.04
CA LEU A 67 -33.19 -18.66 21.02
C LEU A 67 -33.45 -17.27 20.43
N ARG A 68 -34.69 -16.97 20.03
CA ARG A 68 -35.07 -15.66 19.50
C ARG A 68 -34.81 -14.54 20.50
N GLU A 69 -35.14 -14.76 21.77
CA GLU A 69 -34.86 -13.79 22.84
C GLU A 69 -33.35 -13.51 22.97
N ARG A 70 -32.52 -14.56 22.97
CA ARG A 70 -31.06 -14.41 23.03
C ARG A 70 -30.48 -13.70 21.81
N ILE A 71 -30.99 -13.98 20.61
CA ILE A 71 -30.57 -13.30 19.38
C ILE A 71 -30.98 -11.81 19.42
N ALA A 72 -32.19 -11.51 19.90
CA ALA A 72 -32.67 -10.13 20.03
C ALA A 72 -31.91 -9.33 21.11
N ALA A 73 -31.48 -10.00 22.18
CA ALA A 73 -30.69 -9.40 23.25
C ALA A 73 -29.20 -9.25 22.90
N ALA A 74 -28.72 -9.89 21.83
CA ALA A 74 -27.33 -9.76 21.41
C ALA A 74 -27.07 -8.33 20.91
N PRO A 75 -25.97 -7.68 21.34
CA PRO A 75 -25.63 -6.36 20.87
C PRO A 75 -25.38 -6.41 19.36
N GLN A 76 -26.28 -5.78 18.60
CA GLN A 76 -26.13 -5.63 17.16
C GLN A 76 -24.97 -4.67 16.91
N PRO A 77 -23.96 -5.02 16.08
CA PRO A 77 -22.93 -4.07 15.69
C PRO A 77 -23.61 -2.95 14.90
N SER A 78 -23.74 -1.77 15.52
CA SER A 78 -24.29 -0.62 14.83
C SER A 78 -23.34 -0.19 13.72
N PRO A 79 -23.81 -0.02 12.46
CA PRO A 79 -22.98 0.41 11.35
C PRO A 79 -22.48 1.86 11.51
N TRP A 80 -22.93 2.57 12.55
CA TRP A 80 -22.53 3.93 12.87
C TRP A 80 -21.65 4.01 14.13
N SER A 81 -21.28 2.85 14.71
CA SER A 81 -20.38 2.79 15.88
C SER A 81 -18.98 3.34 15.59
N TRP A 82 -18.56 3.39 14.32
CA TRP A 82 -17.33 4.06 13.90
C TRP A 82 -17.45 5.59 13.85
N LEU A 83 -18.67 6.15 13.78
CA LEU A 83 -18.91 7.59 13.88
C LEU A 83 -19.11 8.05 15.33
N ALA A 84 -19.19 7.14 16.31
CA ALA A 84 -19.28 7.54 17.70
C ALA A 84 -17.97 8.25 18.08
N PRO A 85 -17.98 9.57 18.35
CA PRO A 85 -16.76 10.27 18.68
C PRO A 85 -16.29 9.74 20.03
N ALA A 86 -15.17 9.04 20.04
CA ALA A 86 -14.48 8.76 21.30
C ALA A 86 -14.26 10.11 22.01
N PRO A 87 -14.41 10.21 23.34
CA PRO A 87 -14.26 11.48 24.06
C PRO A 87 -12.90 12.17 23.80
N ARG A 88 -11.90 11.40 23.34
CA ARG A 88 -10.59 11.88 22.89
C ARG A 88 -10.64 12.72 21.60
N VAL A 89 -11.53 12.42 20.64
CA VAL A 89 -11.66 13.16 19.37
C VAL A 89 -12.28 14.53 19.60
N LEU A 90 -13.32 14.62 20.44
CA LEU A 90 -13.92 15.89 20.85
C LEU A 90 -12.92 16.77 21.60
N ALA A 91 -12.14 16.18 22.51
CA ALA A 91 -11.10 16.90 23.24
C ALA A 91 -9.99 17.45 22.31
N ALA A 92 -9.55 16.66 21.32
CA ALA A 92 -8.54 17.09 20.35
C ALA A 92 -9.06 18.23 19.46
N PHE A 93 -10.31 18.15 19.00
CA PHE A 93 -10.91 19.22 18.18
C PHE A 93 -11.08 20.52 18.97
N ALA A 94 -11.54 20.42 20.23
CA ALA A 94 -11.64 21.58 21.13
C ALA A 94 -10.27 22.22 21.39
N ALA A 95 -9.23 21.41 21.65
CA ALA A 95 -7.87 21.92 21.81
C ALA A 95 -7.35 22.61 20.54
N MET A 96 -7.60 22.05 19.36
CA MET A 96 -7.21 22.66 18.08
C MET A 96 -7.89 24.00 17.84
N LEU A 97 -9.18 24.13 18.14
CA LEU A 97 -9.92 25.38 18.05
C LEU A 97 -9.40 26.43 19.04
N LEU A 98 -9.11 26.03 20.29
CA LEU A 98 -8.53 26.92 21.29
C LEU A 98 -7.16 27.45 20.86
N VAL A 99 -6.32 26.59 20.29
CA VAL A 99 -5.01 26.98 19.74
C VAL A 99 -5.19 27.93 18.54
N ALA A 100 -6.10 27.65 17.61
CA ALA A 100 -6.36 28.53 16.47
C ALA A 100 -6.84 29.92 16.89
N VAL A 101 -7.76 30.00 17.85
CA VAL A 101 -8.24 31.27 18.42
C VAL A 101 -7.10 32.01 19.14
N TRP A 102 -6.27 31.28 19.90
CA TRP A 102 -5.13 31.86 20.61
C TRP A 102 -4.05 32.40 19.65
N LEU A 103 -3.75 31.71 18.55
CA LEU A 103 -2.88 32.23 17.49
C LEU A 103 -3.49 33.45 16.79
N SER A 104 -4.82 33.45 16.58
CA SER A 104 -5.52 34.58 15.96
C SER A 104 -5.48 35.83 16.83
N TRP A 105 -5.52 35.71 18.16
CA TRP A 105 -5.38 36.84 19.08
C TRP A 105 -3.94 37.34 19.22
N GLN A 106 -2.95 36.47 19.01
CA GLN A 106 -1.54 36.87 19.05
C GLN A 106 -1.03 37.43 17.72
N SER A 107 -1.76 37.21 16.64
CA SER A 107 -1.44 37.80 15.35
C SER A 107 -1.79 39.29 15.41
N PRO A 108 -0.82 40.23 15.47
CA PRO A 108 -1.13 41.63 15.26
C PRO A 108 -1.83 41.75 13.91
N ALA A 109 -2.93 42.50 13.86
CA ALA A 109 -3.74 42.65 12.64
C ALA A 109 -2.81 42.86 11.44
N PRO A 110 -2.98 42.12 10.33
CA PRO A 110 -2.20 42.39 9.14
C PRO A 110 -2.51 43.83 8.76
N ALA A 111 -1.53 44.71 8.97
CA ALA A 111 -1.64 46.09 8.55
C ALA A 111 -2.01 46.05 7.06
N PRO A 112 -2.99 46.83 6.61
CA PRO A 112 -3.32 46.86 5.19
C PRO A 112 -2.06 47.27 4.44
N GLU A 113 -1.46 46.32 3.70
CA GLU A 113 -0.40 46.61 2.74
C GLU A 113 -1.01 47.54 1.69
N THR A 114 -0.95 48.84 1.95
CA THR A 114 -0.92 49.83 0.89
C THR A 114 0.22 49.41 -0.01
N ARG A 115 -0.12 48.90 -1.19
CA ARG A 115 0.79 48.73 -2.33
C ARG A 115 1.45 50.08 -2.61
N SER A 116 2.53 50.36 -1.90
CA SER A 116 3.53 51.31 -2.31
C SER A 116 4.32 50.62 -3.41
N LEU A 117 4.18 51.11 -4.64
CA LEU A 117 5.13 50.81 -5.70
C LEU A 117 6.50 51.33 -5.25
N GLU A 118 7.33 50.46 -4.67
CA GLU A 118 8.75 50.71 -4.41
C GLU A 118 9.56 50.21 -5.62
N PRO A 119 10.30 51.08 -6.32
CA PRO A 119 11.13 50.73 -7.48
C PRO A 119 12.50 50.21 -7.00
N GLY A 120 12.51 49.11 -6.26
CA GLY A 120 13.75 48.56 -5.68
C GLY A 120 13.85 47.03 -5.67
N ARG A 121 12.74 46.31 -5.89
CA ARG A 121 12.74 44.83 -5.89
C ARG A 121 13.25 44.20 -7.20
N SER A 122 13.34 44.97 -8.29
CA SER A 122 13.81 44.47 -9.58
C SER A 122 15.33 44.27 -9.67
N GLU A 123 16.13 44.91 -8.82
CA GLU A 123 17.60 44.74 -8.86
C GLU A 123 18.08 43.37 -8.36
N LEU A 124 17.38 42.77 -7.39
CA LEU A 124 17.70 41.46 -6.81
C LEU A 124 17.31 40.29 -7.70
N GLU A 125 16.31 40.46 -8.58
CA GLU A 125 15.92 39.44 -9.55
C GLU A 125 16.85 39.43 -10.78
N PHE A 126 17.41 40.59 -11.16
CA PHE A 126 18.31 40.71 -12.31
C PHE A 126 19.75 40.25 -12.01
N THR A 127 20.19 40.26 -10.74
CA THR A 127 21.53 39.79 -10.35
C THR A 127 21.66 38.26 -10.45
N MET A 128 20.58 37.50 -10.24
CA MET A 128 20.63 36.03 -10.33
C MET A 128 20.65 35.52 -11.79
N ILE A 129 20.24 36.34 -12.75
CA ILE A 129 20.27 36.01 -14.20
C ILE A 129 21.66 36.26 -14.81
N ARG A 130 22.50 37.09 -14.18
CA ARG A 130 23.80 37.50 -14.74
C ARG A 130 24.90 36.45 -14.61
N ASP A 131 24.74 35.47 -13.73
CA ASP A 131 25.71 34.39 -13.50
C ASP A 131 25.45 33.13 -14.35
N LEU A 132 24.50 33.17 -15.30
CA LEU A 132 24.27 32.08 -16.26
C LEU A 132 25.15 32.18 -17.54
N GLN A 133 26.29 32.88 -17.47
CA GLN A 133 27.30 32.96 -18.54
C GLN A 133 28.67 32.44 -18.11
N VAL A 134 28.68 31.35 -17.36
CA VAL A 134 29.83 30.45 -17.29
C VAL A 134 29.56 29.28 -18.24
N LEU A 135 29.63 29.55 -19.55
CA LEU A 135 30.11 28.55 -20.50
C LEU A 135 31.62 28.45 -20.27
N GLU A 136 32.00 27.71 -19.24
CA GLU A 136 33.32 27.09 -19.11
C GLU A 136 33.51 26.15 -20.31
N ASP A 137 34.09 26.66 -21.41
CA ASP A 137 34.93 25.92 -22.37
C ASP A 137 35.08 26.68 -23.71
N TYR A 138 35.66 27.90 -23.67
CA TYR A 138 36.27 28.48 -24.88
C TYR A 138 37.77 28.20 -25.00
N ASP A 139 38.41 27.67 -23.94
CA ASP A 139 39.83 27.31 -23.94
C ASP A 139 40.14 25.97 -24.64
N VAL A 140 39.11 25.21 -25.05
CA VAL A 140 39.29 23.93 -25.76
C VAL A 140 39.51 24.13 -27.27
N LEU A 141 39.24 25.32 -27.82
CA LEU A 141 39.54 25.64 -29.23
C LEU A 141 40.92 26.30 -29.44
N ALA A 142 41.69 26.54 -28.37
CA ALA A 142 43.01 27.16 -28.45
C ALA A 142 44.17 26.17 -28.63
N ASN A 143 43.90 24.87 -28.84
CA ASN A 143 44.98 23.88 -29.04
C ASN A 143 45.31 23.62 -30.53
N PHE A 144 45.29 24.68 -31.36
CA PHE A 144 45.82 24.63 -32.73
C PHE A 144 47.36 24.69 -32.78
N GLU A 145 48.03 25.04 -31.67
CA GLU A 145 49.49 25.16 -31.60
C GLU A 145 50.22 23.80 -31.67
N ALA A 146 49.53 22.68 -31.44
CA ALA A 146 50.12 21.34 -31.58
C ALA A 146 50.28 20.88 -33.05
N LEU A 147 49.68 21.58 -34.02
CA LEU A 147 49.84 21.28 -35.45
C LEU A 147 51.01 22.03 -36.10
N GLU A 148 51.61 23.01 -35.41
CA GLU A 148 52.74 23.79 -35.96
C GLU A 148 54.11 23.13 -35.72
N ALA A 149 54.18 22.13 -34.82
CA ALA A 149 55.40 21.38 -34.53
C ALA A 149 55.54 20.05 -35.31
N LEU A 150 54.66 19.75 -36.26
CA LEU A 150 54.88 18.65 -37.18
C LEU A 150 55.87 19.11 -38.28
N PRO A 151 57.07 18.51 -38.39
CA PRO A 151 57.98 18.82 -39.47
C PRO A 151 57.30 18.48 -40.80
N VAL A 152 57.02 19.50 -41.60
CA VAL A 152 56.68 19.32 -43.02
C VAL A 152 57.86 18.60 -43.64
N ALA A 153 57.68 17.33 -43.99
CA ALA A 153 58.66 16.57 -44.75
C ALA A 153 58.75 17.21 -46.15
N THR A 154 59.69 18.13 -46.31
CA THR A 154 60.15 18.59 -47.62
C THR A 154 61.12 17.54 -48.14
N GLU A 155 60.67 16.79 -49.14
CA GLU A 155 61.53 15.93 -49.94
C GLU A 155 62.66 16.77 -50.56
N PRO A 156 63.93 16.36 -50.44
CA PRO A 156 64.99 16.92 -51.25
C PRO A 156 64.97 16.29 -52.64
N ASP A 157 64.90 17.20 -53.61
CA ASP A 157 65.11 17.07 -55.03
C ASP A 157 66.43 16.33 -55.40
N GLU A 158 66.27 15.36 -56.32
CA GLU A 158 67.18 14.85 -57.36
C GLU A 158 68.63 14.39 -57.07
N ARG A 159 68.98 13.30 -57.78
CA ARG A 159 70.32 12.76 -58.11
C ARG A 159 71.05 11.88 -57.09
N ARG A 160 70.66 10.60 -57.10
CA ARG A 160 71.61 9.48 -57.30
C ARG A 160 70.89 8.34 -58.06
N MET A 161 71.38 8.13 -59.28
CA MET A 161 70.96 7.19 -60.36
C MET A 161 69.77 7.60 -61.22
#